data_AF-A0A9D5ZFE8-F1
#
_entry.id   AF-A0A9D5ZFE8-F1
#
_cell.length_a   1.000
_cell.length_b   1.000
_cell.length_c   1.000
_cell.angle_alpha   90.00
_cell.angle_beta   90.00
_cell.angle_gamma   90.00
#
_symmetry.space_group_name_H-M   'P 1'
#
loop_
_entity.id
_entity.type
_entity.pdbx_description
1 polymer ?
#
loop_
_entity_poly.entity_id
_entity_poly.type
_entity_poly.pdbx_seq_one_letter_code
_entity_poly.pdbx_strand_id
1 'polypeptide(L)'
;MAIDRHLRILDCAIEEGRMPQGLKVAFASTDMRHVDQHFGSAKAFVMYEVDPENAAMTDVVAFGELDQDGNEDKLDAKMQALADCAAVYVQAIGGSAVSKLTRIGVQPVKVQTGVAISRLVAELQTELRMGPSAWIVRALNAERGGACYDDMDAEGWHE
;
A
#
# COMPACT_ATOMS: atom_id res chain seq x y z
N MET A 1 20.74 0.72 6.02
CA MET A 1 19.85 -0.22 5.31
C MET A 1 19.94 -1.60 5.96
N ALA A 2 18.81 -2.16 6.40
CA ALA A 2 18.53 -3.58 6.22
C ALA A 2 17.03 -3.81 6.45
N ILE A 3 16.35 -4.37 5.45
CA ILE A 3 15.09 -5.07 5.68
C ILE A 3 15.47 -6.28 6.55
N ASP A 4 14.93 -6.37 7.77
CA ASP A 4 15.32 -7.41 8.73
C ASP A 4 14.89 -8.79 8.22
N ARG A 5 13.65 -8.87 7.74
CA ARG A 5 13.10 -10.07 7.10
C ARG A 5 12.11 -9.68 6.01
N HIS A 6 12.35 -10.17 4.81
CA HIS A 6 11.44 -10.06 3.67
C HIS A 6 10.95 -11.47 3.32
N LEU A 7 9.70 -11.75 3.65
CA LEU A 7 9.09 -13.03 3.31
C LEU A 7 8.23 -12.82 2.06
N ARG A 8 8.72 -13.33 0.93
CA ARG A 8 7.93 -13.44 -0.30
C ARG A 8 7.26 -14.79 -0.32
N ILE A 9 5.96 -14.84 -0.61
CA ILE A 9 5.32 -16.13 -0.87
C ILE A 9 5.75 -16.56 -2.28
N LEU A 10 6.55 -17.62 -2.34
CA LEU A 10 6.90 -18.32 -3.57
C LEU A 10 5.85 -19.42 -3.79
N ASP A 11 4.79 -19.10 -4.50
CA ASP A 11 3.91 -20.12 -5.05
C ASP A 11 4.71 -20.94 -6.09
N CYS A 12 5.05 -22.17 -5.74
CA CYS A 12 5.84 -23.10 -6.57
C CYS A 12 4.99 -23.74 -7.70
N ALA A 13 3.91 -23.10 -8.12
CA ALA A 13 3.07 -23.56 -9.21
C ALA A 13 2.58 -22.36 -10.02
N ILE A 14 3.16 -22.23 -11.22
CA ILE A 14 2.63 -21.49 -12.37
C ILE A 14 2.76 -19.97 -12.24
N GLU A 15 3.10 -19.31 -13.35
CA GLU A 15 3.01 -17.85 -13.53
C GLU A 15 1.55 -17.34 -13.48
N GLU A 16 0.80 -17.70 -12.43
CA GLU A 16 -0.60 -17.33 -12.17
C GLU A 16 -0.76 -16.55 -10.85
N GLY A 17 0.33 -16.03 -10.27
CA GLY A 17 0.31 -15.24 -9.04
C GLY A 17 0.20 -13.72 -9.24
N ARG A 18 0.43 -13.22 -10.46
CA ARG A 18 0.22 -11.81 -10.79
C ARG A 18 -1.17 -11.69 -11.42
N MET A 19 -2.11 -11.13 -10.69
CA MET A 19 -3.43 -10.92 -11.23
C MET A 19 -3.34 -9.73 -12.20
N PRO A 20 -3.71 -9.88 -13.48
CA PRO A 20 -3.44 -8.88 -14.52
C PRO A 20 -4.16 -7.54 -14.30
N GLN A 21 -5.00 -7.43 -13.26
CA GLN A 21 -5.69 -6.20 -12.84
C GLN A 21 -5.66 -6.01 -11.31
N GLY A 22 -4.75 -6.70 -10.63
CA GLY A 22 -4.73 -6.77 -9.18
C GLY A 22 -4.09 -5.57 -8.54
N LEU A 23 -4.83 -4.96 -7.62
CA LEU A 23 -4.37 -3.80 -6.88
C LEU A 23 -3.53 -4.26 -5.69
N LYS A 24 -2.28 -3.80 -5.63
CA LYS A 24 -1.42 -4.05 -4.46
C LYS A 24 -1.75 -3.11 -3.31
N VAL A 25 -2.07 -3.66 -2.15
CA VAL A 25 -2.37 -2.91 -0.93
C VAL A 25 -1.59 -3.44 0.25
N ALA A 26 -1.19 -2.56 1.15
CA ALA A 26 -0.42 -2.92 2.34
C ALA A 26 -1.21 -2.66 3.63
N PHE A 27 -1.01 -3.52 4.63
CA PHE A 27 -1.65 -3.44 5.94
C PHE A 27 -0.62 -3.39 7.05
N ALA A 28 -0.70 -2.39 7.91
CA ALA A 28 0.17 -2.26 9.07
C ALA A 28 -0.34 -3.15 10.21
N SER A 29 0.30 -4.30 10.38
CA SER A 29 -0.17 -5.37 11.27
C SER A 29 0.97 -6.03 12.03
N THR A 30 0.72 -6.45 13.27
CA THR A 30 1.64 -7.30 14.04
C THR A 30 1.33 -8.79 13.95
N ASP A 31 0.07 -9.13 13.72
CA ASP A 31 -0.43 -10.52 13.71
C ASP A 31 -0.79 -11.04 12.31
N MET A 32 -0.61 -10.20 11.29
CA MET A 32 -0.98 -10.42 9.89
C MET A 32 -2.48 -10.66 9.68
N ARG A 33 -3.32 -10.32 10.65
CA ARG A 33 -4.77 -10.54 10.59
C ARG A 33 -5.56 -9.26 10.84
N HIS A 34 -5.03 -8.35 11.64
CA HIS A 34 -5.70 -7.11 12.00
C HIS A 34 -4.80 -5.90 11.75
N VAL A 35 -5.41 -4.76 11.44
CA VAL A 35 -4.70 -3.49 11.37
C VAL A 35 -4.64 -2.88 12.76
N ASP A 36 -3.45 -2.88 13.35
CA ASP A 36 -3.21 -2.45 14.74
C ASP A 36 -2.05 -1.47 14.88
N GLN A 37 -1.37 -1.11 13.78
CA GLN A 37 -0.12 -0.36 13.85
C GLN A 37 -0.22 1.08 13.33
N HIS A 38 0.54 1.96 13.99
CA HIS A 38 0.82 3.32 13.51
C HIS A 38 1.93 3.28 12.46
N PHE A 39 1.78 4.01 11.35
CA PHE A 39 2.71 3.98 10.21
C PHE A 39 4.20 4.14 10.61
N GLY A 40 4.50 5.21 11.37
CA GLY A 40 5.87 5.51 11.80
C GLY A 40 6.52 4.43 12.67
N SER A 41 5.76 3.72 13.49
CA SER A 41 6.25 2.66 14.40
C SER A 41 5.91 1.25 13.95
N ALA A 42 5.26 1.09 12.79
CA ALA A 42 4.85 -0.20 12.26
C ALA A 42 6.04 -1.16 12.18
N LYS A 43 5.90 -2.33 12.79
CA LYS A 43 6.91 -3.39 12.78
C LYS A 43 6.84 -4.25 11.52
N ALA A 44 5.68 -4.34 10.89
CA ALA A 44 5.54 -5.04 9.62
C ALA A 44 4.44 -4.43 8.74
N PHE A 45 4.61 -4.58 7.44
CA PHE A 45 3.56 -4.41 6.45
C PHE A 45 3.27 -5.74 5.79
N VAL A 46 1.98 -6.06 5.71
CA VAL A 46 1.47 -7.24 5.01
C VAL A 46 0.88 -6.78 3.70
N MET A 47 1.43 -7.24 2.59
CA MET A 47 1.04 -6.86 1.25
C MET A 47 0.08 -7.90 0.68
N TYR A 48 -1.01 -7.42 0.12
CA TYR A 48 -1.99 -8.21 -0.60
C TYR A 48 -2.17 -7.67 -2.00
N GLU A 49 -2.37 -8.57 -2.94
CA GLU A 49 -2.85 -8.28 -4.28
C GLU A 49 -4.35 -8.61 -4.32
N VAL A 50 -5.16 -7.63 -4.73
CA VAL A 50 -6.62 -7.70 -4.65
C VAL A 50 -7.26 -7.35 -6.00
N ASP A 51 -8.09 -8.26 -6.49
CA ASP A 51 -8.93 -8.11 -7.66
C ASP A 51 -10.41 -8.18 -7.28
N PRO A 52 -11.34 -7.79 -8.19
CA PRO A 52 -12.77 -7.87 -7.94
C PRO A 52 -13.27 -9.26 -7.49
N GLU A 53 -12.52 -10.32 -7.82
CA GLU A 53 -12.89 -11.72 -7.57
C GLU A 53 -11.99 -12.42 -6.53
N ASN A 54 -10.70 -12.10 -6.50
CA ASN A 54 -9.71 -12.82 -5.69
C ASN A 54 -8.85 -11.87 -4.87
N ALA A 55 -8.25 -12.39 -3.81
CA ALA A 55 -7.27 -11.66 -3.01
C ALA A 55 -6.22 -12.64 -2.48
N ALA A 56 -4.95 -12.30 -2.65
CA ALA A 56 -3.82 -13.14 -2.23
C ALA A 56 -2.81 -12.31 -1.43
N MET A 57 -2.19 -12.92 -0.42
CA MET A 57 -1.08 -12.30 0.30
C MET A 57 0.20 -12.55 -0.49
N THR A 58 0.85 -11.48 -0.95
CA THR A 58 2.02 -11.59 -1.83
C THR A 58 3.32 -11.55 -1.03
N ASP A 59 3.40 -10.61 -0.08
CA ASP A 59 4.63 -10.32 0.64
C ASP A 59 4.37 -9.87 2.08
N VAL A 60 5.33 -10.13 2.97
CA VAL A 60 5.39 -9.54 4.31
C VAL A 60 6.75 -8.90 4.51
N VAL A 61 6.76 -7.60 4.77
CA VAL A 61 7.96 -6.82 5.05
C VAL A 61 8.01 -6.52 6.53
N ALA A 62 8.95 -7.11 7.25
CA ALA A 62 9.21 -6.81 8.65
C ALA A 62 10.39 -5.83 8.79
N PHE A 63 10.20 -4.82 9.63
CA PHE A 63 11.19 -3.82 9.98
C PHE A 63 11.72 -4.14 11.39
N GLY A 64 13.03 -4.38 11.50
CA GLY A 64 13.68 -4.67 12.79
C GLY A 64 13.70 -3.47 13.74
N GLU A 65 13.79 -3.75 15.04
CA GLU A 65 14.16 -2.76 16.07
C GLU A 65 15.67 -2.50 15.96
N LEU A 66 16.09 -1.65 15.02
CA LEU A 66 17.48 -1.18 14.99
C LEU A 66 17.60 0.10 15.83
N ASP A 67 18.62 0.09 16.68
CA ASP A 67 19.04 1.08 17.66
C ASP A 67 18.87 2.57 17.28
N GLN A 68 18.85 3.40 18.32
CA GLN A 68 18.35 4.78 18.38
C GLN A 68 19.05 5.88 17.55
N ASP A 69 19.62 5.59 16.38
CA ASP A 69 20.30 6.61 15.56
C ASP A 69 19.66 6.73 14.16
N GLY A 70 19.00 7.86 13.89
CA GLY A 70 18.46 8.21 12.57
C GLY A 70 16.96 7.95 12.36
N ASN A 71 16.12 8.93 12.67
CA ASN A 71 14.66 8.87 12.49
C ASN A 71 14.22 8.94 11.01
N GLU A 72 15.08 9.41 10.11
CA GLU A 72 14.73 9.62 8.68
C GLU A 72 14.91 8.34 7.85
N ASP A 73 16.01 7.60 8.01
CA ASP A 73 16.28 6.37 7.26
C ASP A 73 15.21 5.27 7.44
N LYS A 74 14.54 5.25 8.61
CA LYS A 74 13.46 4.29 8.92
C LYS A 74 12.20 4.56 8.10
N LEU A 75 11.94 5.82 7.79
CA LEU A 75 10.76 6.23 7.04
C LEU A 75 10.96 5.95 5.55
N ASP A 76 12.17 6.20 5.03
CA ASP A 76 12.53 5.92 3.64
C ASP A 76 12.45 4.42 3.32
N ALA A 77 12.92 3.53 4.21
CA ALA A 77 12.78 2.09 4.03
C ALA A 77 11.31 1.63 3.94
N LYS A 78 10.43 2.23 4.76
CA LYS A 78 8.98 1.98 4.73
C LYS A 78 8.34 2.50 3.46
N MET A 79 8.76 3.67 2.98
CA MET A 79 8.29 4.25 1.73
C MET A 79 8.70 3.41 0.53
N GLN A 80 9.94 2.93 0.52
CA GLN A 80 10.44 2.07 -0.54
C GLN A 80 9.69 0.73 -0.58
N ALA A 81 9.36 0.16 0.58
CA ALA A 81 8.54 -1.05 0.65
C ALA A 81 7.13 -0.84 0.07
N LEU A 82 6.59 0.37 0.19
CA LEU A 82 5.23 0.72 -0.26
C LEU A 82 5.19 1.36 -1.65
N ALA A 83 6.34 1.57 -2.30
CA ALA A 83 6.40 2.28 -3.57
C ALA A 83 5.65 1.55 -4.70
N ASP A 84 5.48 0.24 -4.57
CA ASP A 84 4.72 -0.64 -5.48
C ASP A 84 3.34 -1.00 -4.90
N CYS A 85 2.79 -0.18 -3.99
CA CYS A 85 1.45 -0.35 -3.43
C CYS A 85 0.57 0.83 -3.79
N ALA A 86 -0.68 0.56 -4.14
CA ALA A 86 -1.69 1.58 -4.37
C ALA A 86 -2.12 2.28 -3.08
N ALA A 87 -2.22 1.53 -1.99
CA ALA A 87 -2.70 2.03 -0.71
C ALA A 87 -2.03 1.34 0.47
N VAL A 88 -2.03 2.04 1.61
CA VAL A 88 -1.59 1.50 2.89
C VAL A 88 -2.63 1.76 3.98
N TYR A 89 -3.07 0.69 4.62
CA TYR A 89 -4.04 0.71 5.72
C TYR A 89 -3.30 0.75 7.06
N VAL A 90 -3.62 1.74 7.87
CA VAL A 90 -2.95 2.04 9.13
C VAL A 90 -3.96 2.45 10.19
N GLN A 91 -3.66 2.16 11.45
CA GLN A 91 -4.43 2.66 12.57
C GLN A 91 -4.31 4.18 12.70
N ALA A 92 -3.09 4.68 12.49
CA ALA A 92 -2.76 6.08 12.59
C ALA A 92 -1.51 6.44 11.77
N ILE A 93 -1.48 7.67 11.28
CA ILE A 93 -0.41 8.21 10.45
C ILE A 93 -0.25 9.70 10.73
N GLY A 94 1.00 10.16 10.80
CA GLY A 94 1.33 11.58 10.96
C GLY A 94 1.26 12.33 9.64
N GLY A 95 0.95 13.64 9.69
CA GLY A 95 0.76 14.47 8.50
C GLY A 95 1.98 14.49 7.55
N SER A 96 3.20 14.51 8.09
CA SER A 96 4.42 14.46 7.28
C SER A 96 4.58 13.16 6.49
N ALA A 97 4.13 12.03 7.04
CA ALA A 97 4.14 10.75 6.35
C ALA A 97 3.04 10.68 5.27
N VAL A 98 1.86 11.25 5.54
CA VAL A 98 0.77 11.37 4.54
C VAL A 98 1.26 12.11 3.31
N SER A 99 1.85 13.29 3.46
CA SER A 99 2.33 14.09 2.33
C SER A 99 3.40 13.34 1.51
N LYS A 100 4.30 12.61 2.19
CA LYS A 100 5.33 11.81 1.51
C LYS A 100 4.73 10.61 0.76
N LEU A 101 3.76 9.89 1.33
CA LEU A 101 3.07 8.78 0.67
C LEU A 101 2.29 9.24 -0.56
N THR A 102 1.53 10.32 -0.45
CA THR A 102 0.76 10.87 -1.56
C THR A 102 1.66 11.28 -2.73
N ARG A 103 2.88 11.77 -2.44
CA ARG A 103 3.88 12.16 -3.45
C ARG A 103 4.42 10.96 -4.24
N ILE A 104 4.52 9.78 -3.63
CA ILE A 104 4.93 8.54 -4.32
C ILE A 104 3.74 7.78 -4.90
N GLY A 105 2.53 8.36 -4.87
CA GLY A 105 1.33 7.76 -5.44
C GLY A 105 0.53 6.86 -4.50
N VAL A 106 1.04 6.57 -3.31
CA VAL A 106 0.43 5.65 -2.34
C VAL A 106 -0.66 6.37 -1.53
N GLN A 107 -1.86 5.79 -1.46
CA GLN A 107 -2.98 6.33 -0.69
C GLN A 107 -2.97 5.84 0.76
N PRO A 108 -2.78 6.70 1.77
CA PRO A 108 -2.92 6.29 3.17
C PRO A 108 -4.39 6.24 3.57
N VAL A 109 -4.82 5.09 4.09
CA VAL A 109 -6.19 4.87 4.60
C VAL A 109 -6.13 4.63 6.10
N LYS A 110 -6.76 5.53 6.86
CA LYS A 110 -6.87 5.38 8.32
C LYS A 110 -8.07 4.50 8.67
N VAL A 111 -7.83 3.43 9.42
CA VAL A 111 -8.87 2.52 9.91
C VAL A 111 -8.91 2.50 11.43
N GLN A 112 -10.00 1.97 11.99
CA GLN A 112 -10.07 1.72 13.43
C GLN A 112 -9.10 0.61 13.82
N THR A 113 -8.61 0.66 15.07
CA THR A 113 -7.74 -0.38 15.62
C THR A 113 -8.45 -1.73 15.65
N GLY A 114 -7.76 -2.80 15.23
CA GLY A 114 -8.26 -4.16 15.36
C GLY A 114 -9.26 -4.54 14.26
N VAL A 115 -9.37 -3.77 13.18
CA VAL A 115 -10.17 -4.16 12.02
C VAL A 115 -9.45 -5.32 11.30
N ALA A 116 -10.20 -6.38 11.00
CA ALA A 116 -9.68 -7.53 10.28
C ALA A 116 -9.29 -7.16 8.84
N ILE A 117 -8.10 -7.59 8.41
CA ILE A 117 -7.60 -7.40 7.04
C ILE A 117 -8.57 -8.02 6.03
N SER A 118 -9.08 -9.23 6.32
CA SER A 118 -10.07 -9.90 5.46
C SER A 118 -11.32 -9.06 5.21
N ARG A 119 -11.76 -8.27 6.21
CA ARG A 119 -12.89 -7.35 6.06
C ARG A 119 -12.54 -6.19 5.14
N LEU A 120 -11.37 -5.57 5.33
CA LEU A 120 -10.91 -4.46 4.49
C LEU A 120 -10.71 -4.89 3.04
N VAL A 121 -10.18 -6.09 2.83
CA VAL A 121 -10.06 -6.71 1.50
C VAL A 121 -11.45 -6.90 0.88
N ALA A 122 -12.43 -7.45 1.61
CA ALA A 122 -13.78 -7.63 1.09
C ALA A 122 -14.50 -6.31 0.76
N GLU A 123 -14.28 -5.26 1.57
CA GLU A 123 -14.76 -3.91 1.31
C GLU A 123 -14.13 -3.35 0.02
N LEU A 124 -12.81 -3.50 -0.14
CA LEU A 124 -12.08 -3.09 -1.34
C LEU A 124 -12.56 -3.83 -2.61
N GLN A 125 -12.76 -5.15 -2.53
CA GLN A 125 -13.31 -5.93 -3.64
C GLN A 125 -14.72 -5.48 -4.02
N THR A 126 -15.53 -5.11 -3.04
CA THR A 126 -16.88 -4.59 -3.29
C THR A 126 -16.82 -3.23 -3.98
N GLU A 127 -15.90 -2.35 -3.58
CA GLU A 127 -15.64 -1.07 -4.22
C GLU A 127 -15.17 -1.24 -5.67
N LEU A 128 -14.25 -2.17 -5.91
CA LEU A 128 -13.78 -2.54 -7.25
C LEU A 128 -14.92 -3.02 -8.17
N ARG A 129 -15.91 -3.75 -7.63
CA ARG A 129 -17.07 -4.23 -8.41
C ARG A 129 -18.14 -3.17 -8.65
N MET A 130 -18.44 -2.34 -7.64
CA MET A 130 -19.53 -1.36 -7.70
C MET A 130 -19.14 -0.12 -8.52
N GLY A 131 -17.85 0.17 -8.62
CA GLY A 131 -17.30 1.30 -9.34
C GLY A 131 -16.09 1.83 -8.57
N PRO A 132 -14.86 1.70 -9.11
CA PRO A 132 -13.66 2.07 -8.38
C PRO A 132 -13.68 3.57 -8.05
N SER A 133 -13.43 3.92 -6.79
CA SER A 133 -13.26 5.33 -6.40
C SER A 133 -12.10 5.98 -7.16
N ALA A 134 -12.07 7.31 -7.19
CA ALA A 134 -11.05 8.08 -7.90
C ALA A 134 -9.60 7.66 -7.59
N TRP A 135 -9.32 7.25 -6.34
CA TRP A 135 -7.99 6.77 -5.94
C TRP A 135 -7.67 5.38 -6.50
N ILE A 136 -8.65 4.47 -6.58
CA ILE A 136 -8.50 3.13 -7.18
C ILE A 136 -8.28 3.25 -8.68
N VAL A 137 -9.06 4.11 -9.36
CA VAL A 137 -8.87 4.38 -10.80
C VAL A 137 -7.46 4.89 -11.07
N ARG A 138 -6.97 5.82 -10.23
CA ARG A 138 -5.61 6.34 -10.34
C ARG A 138 -4.56 5.25 -10.18
N ALA A 139 -4.74 4.36 -9.20
CA ALA A 139 -3.81 3.28 -8.94
C ALA A 139 -3.81 2.21 -10.04
N LEU A 140 -4.99 1.79 -10.52
CA LEU A 140 -5.11 0.87 -11.66
C LEU A 140 -4.47 1.44 -12.94
N ASN A 141 -4.58 2.75 -13.16
CA ASN A 141 -3.94 3.41 -14.28
C ASN A 141 -2.41 3.52 -14.12
N ALA A 142 -1.93 3.72 -12.89
CA ALA A 142 -0.49 3.75 -12.60
C ALA A 142 0.19 2.39 -12.84
N GLU A 143 -0.49 1.28 -12.53
CA GLU A 143 0.03 -0.06 -12.83
C GLU A 143 -0.06 -0.44 -14.32
N ARG A 144 -1.06 0.11 -15.03
CA ARG A 144 -1.25 -0.10 -16.48
C ARG A 144 -0.35 0.75 -17.37
N GLY A 145 0.22 1.83 -16.85
CA GLY A 145 1.05 2.73 -17.63
C GLY A 145 1.87 3.67 -16.77
N GLY A 146 3.19 3.62 -16.95
CA GLY A 146 4.08 4.75 -16.67
C GLY A 146 3.78 5.95 -17.58
N ALA A 147 2.58 6.48 -17.51
CA ALA A 147 2.14 7.67 -18.21
C ALA A 147 1.69 8.69 -17.16
N CYS A 148 2.68 9.48 -16.76
CA CYS A 148 2.55 10.83 -16.25
C CYS A 148 1.33 11.53 -16.86
N TYR A 149 0.23 11.64 -16.12
CA TYR A 149 -0.83 12.60 -16.40
C TYR A 149 -0.54 13.84 -15.55
N ASP A 150 0.58 14.47 -15.84
CA ASP A 150 0.98 15.79 -15.36
C ASP A 150 0.92 16.73 -16.57
N ASP A 151 -0.28 16.84 -17.16
CA ASP A 151 -0.54 17.72 -18.30
C ASP A 151 -2.04 18.02 -18.38
N MET A 152 -2.60 18.66 -17.34
CA MET A 152 -3.88 19.38 -17.47
C MET A 152 -4.14 20.41 -16.37
N ASP A 153 -3.16 21.27 -16.06
CA ASP A 153 -3.41 22.59 -15.45
C ASP A 153 -2.75 23.72 -16.26
N ALA A 154 -2.46 23.46 -17.54
CA ALA A 154 -2.06 24.47 -18.51
C ALA A 154 -3.28 24.98 -19.30
N GLU A 155 -4.34 25.38 -18.60
CA GLU A 155 -5.27 26.39 -19.12
C GLU A 155 -4.68 27.74 -18.68
N GLY A 156 -3.82 28.35 -19.50
CA GLY A 156 -4.36 29.12 -20.62
C GLY A 156 -5.11 30.34 -20.11
N TRP A 157 -4.46 31.19 -19.29
CA TRP A 157 -4.94 32.55 -19.07
C TRP A 157 -4.80 33.31 -20.39
N HIS A 158 -5.88 33.31 -21.17
CA HIS A 158 -6.06 34.22 -22.28
C HIS A 158 -6.91 35.41 -21.82
N GLU A 159 -6.37 36.58 -22.14
CA GLU A 159 -6.86 37.96 -22.01
C GLU A 159 -6.73 38.66 -20.64
#